data_AF-A0A6N4JUV2-F1
#
_entry.id   AF-A0A6N4JUV2-F1
#
_cell.length_a   1.000
_cell.length_b   1.000
_cell.length_c   1.000
_cell.angle_alpha   90.00
_cell.angle_beta   90.00
_cell.angle_gamma   90.00
#
_symmetry.space_group_name_H-M   'P 1'
#
loop_
_entity.id
_entity.type
_entity.pdbx_description
1 polymer ?
#
loop_
_entity_poly.entity_id
_entity_poly.type
_entity_poly.pdbx_seq_one_letter_code
_entity_poly.pdbx_strand_id
1 'polypeptide(L)'
;MSQRVSSWLEFVIEQLHKNKGKWRRIAHDAGVPYDTLTKIALSRVTDPRVSNVQALHDYFVRAEASCPSVRREEPIPVTTAA
;
A
#
# COMPACT_ATOMS: atom_id res chain seq x y z
N MET A 1 19.02 10.82 -13.18
CA MET A 1 18.68 11.13 -11.77
C MET A 1 17.25 11.64 -11.72
N SER A 2 16.26 10.76 -11.54
CA SER A 2 14.88 11.19 -11.35
C SER A 2 14.26 10.40 -10.22
N GLN A 3 14.28 11.05 -9.05
CA GLN A 3 13.23 11.09 -8.06
C GLN A 3 12.86 9.73 -7.47
N ARG A 4 13.27 9.52 -6.21
CA ARG A 4 12.70 8.49 -5.32
C ARG A 4 11.18 8.67 -5.32
N VAL A 5 10.48 7.95 -6.19
CA VAL A 5 9.02 8.00 -6.23
C VAL A 5 8.59 7.30 -4.97
N SER A 6 8.34 8.10 -3.93
CA SER A 6 7.94 7.77 -2.56
C SER A 6 7.71 6.28 -2.35
N SER A 7 8.56 5.62 -1.56
CA SER A 7 8.57 4.16 -1.28
C SER A 7 7.18 3.52 -1.12
N TRP A 8 6.22 4.32 -0.70
CA TRP A 8 4.80 4.00 -0.62
C TRP A 8 4.13 3.63 -1.96
N LEU A 9 4.32 4.44 -3.00
CA LEU A 9 3.73 4.22 -4.31
C LEU A 9 4.37 3.01 -4.99
N GLU A 10 5.70 2.87 -4.89
CA GLU A 10 6.41 1.68 -5.38
C GLU A 10 5.88 0.40 -4.71
N PHE A 11 5.70 0.40 -3.39
CA PHE A 11 5.12 -0.75 -2.69
C PHE A 11 3.72 -1.12 -3.21
N VAL A 12 2.85 -0.12 -3.39
CA VAL A 12 1.50 -0.35 -3.94
C VAL A 12 1.58 -0.92 -5.36
N ILE A 13 2.46 -0.38 -6.21
CA ILE A 13 2.65 -0.87 -7.58
C ILE A 13 3.14 -2.33 -7.57
N GLU A 14 4.13 -2.66 -6.74
CA GLU A 14 4.62 -4.04 -6.60
C GLU A 14 3.51 -5.00 -6.15
N GLN A 15 2.73 -4.61 -5.14
CA GLN A 15 1.61 -5.42 -4.65
C GLN A 15 0.51 -5.60 -5.70
N LEU A 16 0.21 -4.56 -6.48
CA LEU A 16 -0.70 -4.65 -7.62
C LEU A 16 -0.16 -5.61 -8.68
N HIS A 17 1.14 -5.58 -8.98
CA HIS A 17 1.76 -6.50 -9.92
C HIS A 17 1.71 -7.95 -9.44
N LYS A 18 1.94 -8.21 -8.15
CA LYS A 18 1.80 -9.54 -7.53
C LYS A 18 0.35 -10.06 -7.59
N ASN A 19 -0.62 -9.15 -7.48
CA ASN A 19 -2.04 -9.47 -7.48
C ASN A 19 -2.73 -9.26 -8.85
N LYS A 20 -1.98 -9.37 -9.95
CA LYS A 20 -2.52 -9.32 -11.31
C LYS A 20 -3.67 -10.33 -11.47
N GLY A 21 -4.81 -9.86 -11.95
CA GLY A 21 -6.06 -10.62 -12.08
C GLY A 21 -7.08 -10.40 -10.94
N LYS A 22 -6.65 -9.88 -9.78
CA LYS A 22 -7.54 -9.56 -8.65
C LYS A 22 -7.85 -8.07 -8.50
N TRP A 23 -7.36 -7.24 -9.42
CA TRP A 23 -7.47 -5.78 -9.37
C TRP A 23 -8.91 -5.27 -9.19
N ARG A 24 -9.90 -5.91 -9.83
CA ARG A 24 -11.31 -5.54 -9.69
C ARG A 24 -11.81 -5.65 -8.24
N ARG A 25 -11.38 -6.70 -7.54
CA ARG A 25 -11.75 -6.95 -6.15
C ARG A 25 -10.99 -6.03 -5.19
N ILE A 26 -9.71 -5.81 -5.44
CA ILE A 26 -8.88 -4.88 -4.66
C ILE A 26 -9.40 -3.45 -4.76
N ALA A 27 -9.76 -2.99 -5.97
CA ALA A 27 -10.38 -1.69 -6.19
C ALA A 27 -11.65 -1.53 -5.35
N HIS A 28 -12.53 -2.54 -5.38
CA HIS A 28 -13.78 -2.53 -4.62
C HIS A 28 -13.55 -2.50 -3.11
N ASP A 29 -12.62 -3.33 -2.60
CA ASP A 29 -12.36 -3.43 -1.16
C ASP A 29 -11.63 -2.18 -0.61
N ALA A 30 -10.67 -1.65 -1.37
CA ALA A 30 -9.96 -0.42 -1.04
C ALA A 30 -10.81 0.85 -1.24
N GLY A 31 -12.01 0.74 -1.85
CA GLY A 31 -12.86 1.89 -2.16
C GLY A 31 -12.29 2.83 -3.23
N VAL A 32 -11.34 2.35 -4.04
CA VAL A 32 -10.70 3.14 -5.11
C VAL A 32 -11.28 2.75 -6.47
N PRO A 33 -11.62 3.71 -7.34
CA PRO A 33 -12.09 3.40 -8.68
C PRO A 33 -11.09 2.52 -9.46
N TYR A 34 -11.59 1.45 -10.09
CA TYR A 34 -10.76 0.51 -10.86
C TYR A 34 -9.90 1.21 -11.92
N ASP A 35 -10.45 2.21 -12.59
CA ASP A 35 -9.73 3.03 -13.57
C ASP A 35 -8.52 3.76 -12.94
N THR A 36 -8.69 4.31 -11.74
CA THR A 36 -7.61 4.94 -10.98
C THR A 36 -6.55 3.93 -10.56
N LEU A 37 -6.96 2.79 -10.02
CA LEU A 37 -6.04 1.69 -9.67
C LEU A 37 -5.21 1.25 -10.88
N THR A 38 -5.86 1.09 -12.04
CA THR A 38 -5.19 0.63 -13.27
C THR A 38 -4.20 1.69 -13.77
N LYS A 39 -4.56 2.97 -13.72
CA LYS A 39 -3.64 4.05 -14.10
C LYS A 39 -2.45 4.15 -13.13
N ILE A 40 -2.66 3.91 -11.83
CA ILE A 40 -1.58 3.85 -10.83
C ILE A 40 -0.64 2.67 -11.13
N ALA A 41 -1.18 1.48 -11.36
CA ALA A 41 -0.39 0.30 -11.71
C ALA A 41 0.43 0.49 -13.00
N LEU A 42 -0.11 1.21 -13.98
CA LEU A 42 0.57 1.53 -15.23
C LEU A 42 1.49 2.75 -15.13
N SER A 43 1.61 3.38 -13.95
CA SER A 43 2.34 4.64 -13.74
C SER A 43 1.92 5.76 -14.73
N ARG A 44 0.66 5.74 -15.16
CA ARG A 44 0.08 6.70 -16.12
C ARG A 44 -0.60 7.89 -15.44
N VAL A 45 -0.67 7.91 -14.11
CA VAL A 45 -1.22 9.05 -13.37
C VAL A 45 -0.12 10.05 -13.07
N THR A 46 -0.26 11.26 -13.59
CA THR A 46 0.66 12.37 -13.33
C THR A 46 0.52 12.93 -11.90
N ASP A 47 -0.68 12.87 -11.32
CA ASP A 47 -0.96 13.27 -9.93
C ASP A 47 -2.01 12.33 -9.29
N PRO A 48 -1.61 11.15 -8.79
CA PRO A 48 -2.53 10.30 -8.04
C PRO A 48 -2.81 10.97 -6.71
N ARG A 49 -4.09 11.27 -6.44
CA ARG A 49 -4.50 11.76 -5.12
C ARG A 49 -3.94 10.84 -4.03
N VAL A 50 -3.17 11.41 -3.12
CA VAL A 50 -2.51 10.71 -2.00
C VAL A 50 -3.50 9.83 -1.23
N SER A 51 -4.77 10.26 -1.12
CA SER A 51 -5.87 9.51 -0.49
C SER A 51 -6.10 8.13 -1.10
N ASN A 52 -6.00 7.99 -2.43
CA ASN A 52 -6.21 6.71 -3.12
C ASN A 52 -5.01 5.78 -2.93
N VAL A 53 -3.79 6.33 -2.96
CA VAL A 53 -2.57 5.56 -2.70
C VAL A 53 -2.56 5.07 -1.25
N GLN A 54 -3.03 5.91 -0.32
CA GLN A 54 -3.18 5.58 1.08
C GLN A 54 -4.16 4.44 1.32
N ALA A 55 -5.36 4.51 0.74
CA ALA A 55 -6.36 3.46 0.86
C ALA A 55 -5.87 2.12 0.31
N LEU A 56 -5.19 2.13 -0.84
CA LEU A 56 -4.60 0.91 -1.42
C LEU A 56 -3.52 0.32 -0.52
N HIS A 57 -2.64 1.15 0.01
CA HIS A 57 -1.62 0.65 0.91
C HIS A 57 -2.17 0.13 2.22
N ASP A 58 -3.12 0.84 2.84
CA ASP A 58 -3.78 0.37 4.07
C ASP A 58 -4.44 -0.99 3.85
N TYR A 59 -5.13 -1.17 2.72
CA TYR A 59 -5.67 -2.46 2.30
C TYR A 59 -4.58 -3.54 2.21
N PHE A 60 -3.44 -3.26 1.57
CA PHE A 60 -2.36 -4.24 1.45
C PHE A 60 -1.69 -4.53 2.79
N VAL A 61 -1.42 -3.52 3.62
CA VAL A 61 -0.86 -3.72 4.97
C VAL A 61 -1.80 -4.57 5.82
N ARG A 62 -3.11 -4.32 5.75
CA ARG A 62 -4.12 -5.13 6.44
C ARG A 62 -4.22 -6.55 5.87
N ALA A 63 -4.09 -6.72 4.56
CA ALA A 63 -4.08 -8.03 3.91
C ALA A 63 -2.84 -8.85 4.31
N GLU A 64 -1.66 -8.22 4.38
CA GLU A 64 -0.42 -8.84 4.86
C GLU A 64 -0.50 -9.15 6.36
N ALA A 65 -1.04 -8.23 7.18
CA ALA A 65 -1.26 -8.44 8.61
C ALA A 65 -2.28 -9.55 8.91
N SER A 66 -3.23 -9.80 7.99
CA SER A 66 -4.20 -10.90 8.11
C SER A 66 -3.58 -12.27 7.85
N CYS A 67 -2.32 -12.34 7.38
CA CYS A 67 -1.48 -13.53 7.47
C CYS A 67 -0.46 -13.30 8.60
N PRO A 68 -0.69 -13.79 9.83
CA PRO A 68 0.17 -13.47 10.96
C PRO A 68 1.44 -14.32 10.87
N SER A 69 2.38 -13.89 10.05
CA SER A 69 3.78 -14.30 10.16
C SER A 69 4.63 -13.05 10.30
N VAL A 70 4.68 -12.57 11.54
CA VAL A 70 5.85 -12.05 12.27
C VAL A 70 5.34 -11.02 13.27
N ARG A 71 5.47 -11.39 14.55
CA ARG A 71 5.41 -10.50 15.70
C ARG A 71 6.39 -9.34 15.43
N ARG A 72 5.89 -8.14 15.11
CA ARG A 72 6.63 -6.92 15.44
C ARG A 72 6.30 -6.60 16.88
N GLU A 73 7.13 -7.20 17.72
CA GLU A 73 7.34 -6.84 19.10
C GLU A 73 7.53 -5.32 19.18
N GLU A 74 6.58 -4.67 19.82
CA GLU A 74 6.69 -3.31 20.30
C GLU A 74 7.71 -3.34 21.45
N PRO A 75 8.87 -2.65 21.36
CA PRO A 75 9.65 -2.38 22.53
C PRO A 75 8.94 -1.27 23.31
N ILE A 76 8.16 -1.72 24.29
CA ILE A 76 7.67 -0.97 25.46
C ILE A 76 8.70 0.06 25.97
N PRO A 77 8.30 1.30 26.32
CA PRO A 77 9.21 2.28 26.90
C PRO A 77 9.49 1.87 28.35
N VAL A 78 10.69 1.36 28.61
CA VAL A 78 11.23 1.29 29.97
C VAL A 78 12.57 1.99 30.01
N THR A 79 12.58 3.20 30.52
CA THR A 79 13.73 3.66 31.29
C THR A 79 13.22 4.40 32.51
N THR A 80 13.23 3.67 33.61
CA THR A 80 13.28 4.23 34.95
C THR A 80 14.65 4.92 35.07
N ALA A 81 14.67 6.19 35.44
CA ALA A 81 15.89 6.89 35.82
C ALA A 81 15.61 7.69 37.09
N ALA A 82 16.52 7.48 38.04
CA ALA A 82 16.46 7.78 39.47
C ALA A 82 16.36 9.27 39.82
#